data_AF-A0A7X4F5F9-F1
#
_entry.id   AF-A0A7X4F5F9-F1
#
_cell.length_a   1.000
_cell.length_b   1.000
_cell.length_c   1.000
_cell.angle_alpha   90.00
_cell.angle_beta   90.00
_cell.angle_gamma   90.00
#
_symmetry.space_group_name_H-M   'P 1'
#
loop_
_entity.id
_entity.type
_entity.pdbx_description
1 polymer ?
#
loop_
_entity_poly.entity_id
_entity_poly.type
_entity_poly.pdbx_seq_one_letter_code
_entity_poly.pdbx_strand_id
1 'polypeptide(L)' 'MSRMRQEQPLSFAEAINRTELWLRQWQAGAMGTEALAQRFAGLLTCADGRRGFFVVALAGPSPLLDHPPTPIVEQLQRGG' A
#
# COMPACT_ATOMS: atom_id res chain seq x y z
N MET A 1 -12.93 -20.04 25.62
CA MET A 1 -11.73 -20.10 24.75
C MET A 1 -12.01 -19.28 23.50
N SER A 2 -11.66 -17.98 23.55
CA SER A 2 -11.89 -17.06 22.44
C SER A 2 -11.03 -17.46 21.25
N ARG A 3 -11.68 -17.81 20.15
CA ARG A 3 -11.03 -18.12 18.87
C ARG A 3 -10.21 -16.91 18.47
N MET A 4 -8.89 -16.97 18.63
CA MET A 4 -7.98 -16.02 18.00
C MET A 4 -8.36 -16.01 16.51
N ARG A 5 -8.81 -14.87 15.98
CA ARG A 5 -8.95 -14.72 14.52
C ARG A 5 -7.55 -15.03 13.99
N GLN A 6 -7.39 -16.15 13.29
CA GLN A 6 -6.18 -16.34 12.52
C GLN A 6 -6.20 -15.23 11.48
N GLU A 7 -5.37 -14.21 11.68
CA GLU A 7 -5.18 -13.16 10.70
C GLU A 7 -4.60 -13.84 9.47
N GLN A 8 -5.45 -14.05 8.46
CA GLN A 8 -5.01 -14.69 7.24
C GLN A 8 -3.95 -13.77 6.61
N PRO A 9 -2.77 -14.32 6.24
CA PRO A 9 -1.72 -13.49 5.66
C PRO A 9 -2.23 -12.82 4.39
N LEU A 10 -1.87 -11.53 4.23
CA LEU A 10 -2.24 -10.75 3.06
C LEU A 10 -1.74 -11.45 1.78
N SER A 11 -2.66 -11.80 0.89
CA SER A 11 -2.32 -12.42 -0.40
C SER A 11 -1.92 -11.37 -1.44
N PHE A 12 -1.15 -11.80 -2.44
CA PHE A 12 -0.75 -10.93 -3.55
C PHE A 12 -1.93 -10.27 -4.28
N ALA A 13 -3.01 -11.01 -4.56
CA ALA A 13 -4.19 -10.47 -5.21
C ALA A 13 -4.91 -9.42 -4.34
N GLU A 14 -5.00 -9.66 -3.03
CA GLU A 14 -5.58 -8.69 -2.10
C GLU A 14 -4.69 -7.43 -1.98
N ALA A 15 -3.36 -7.60 -2.02
CA ALA A 15 -2.42 -6.48 -2.01
C ALA A 15 -2.58 -5.57 -3.24
N ILE A 16 -2.78 -6.15 -4.43
CA ILE A 16 -3.09 -5.40 -5.65
C ILE A 16 -4.38 -4.59 -5.47
N ASN A 17 -5.48 -5.27 -5.11
CA ASN A 17 -6.79 -4.64 -4.97
C ASN A 17 -6.78 -3.47 -3.96
N ARG A 18 -6.12 -3.67 -2.82
CA ARG A 18 -5.96 -2.62 -1.79
C ARG A 18 -5.14 -1.45 -2.30
N THR A 19 -4.02 -1.71 -2.97
CA THR A 19 -3.16 -0.65 -3.50
C THR A 19 -3.92 0.19 -4.53
N GLU A 20 -4.61 -0.43 -5.47
CA GLU A 20 -5.42 0.28 -6.47
C GLU A 20 -6.52 1.13 -5.84
N LEU A 21 -7.21 0.58 -4.84
CA LEU A 21 -8.26 1.32 -4.13
C LEU A 21 -7.69 2.55 -3.41
N TRP A 22 -6.58 2.39 -2.69
CA TRP A 22 -6.01 3.47 -1.89
C TRP A 22 -5.39 4.57 -2.75
N LEU A 23 -4.71 4.20 -3.83
CA LEU A 23 -4.19 5.18 -4.78
C LEU A 23 -5.31 5.97 -5.46
N ARG A 24 -6.40 5.32 -5.86
CA ARG A 24 -7.58 6.03 -6.40
C ARG A 24 -8.19 7.00 -5.38
N GLN A 25 -8.34 6.57 -4.12
CA GLN A 25 -8.86 7.44 -3.05
C GLN A 25 -7.93 8.63 -2.79
N TRP A 26 -6.62 8.42 -2.79
CA TRP A 26 -5.63 9.49 -2.60
C TRP A 26 -5.63 10.47 -3.78
N GLN A 27 -5.62 9.98 -5.02
CA GLN A 27 -5.69 10.82 -6.22
C GLN A 27 -7.01 11.63 -6.30
N ALA A 28 -8.12 11.05 -5.83
CA ALA A 28 -9.41 11.75 -5.74
C ALA A 28 -9.49 12.75 -4.56
N GLY A 29 -8.46 12.87 -3.73
CA GLY A 29 -8.47 13.71 -2.53
C GLY A 29 -9.31 13.17 -1.37
N ALA A 30 -9.90 11.99 -1.51
CA ALA A 30 -10.69 11.33 -0.45
C ALA A 30 -9.82 10.72 0.65
N MET A 31 -8.51 10.60 0.42
CA MET A 31 -7.52 10.15 1.40
C MET A 31 -6.30 11.08 1.38
N GLY A 32 -5.87 11.55 2.55
CA GLY A 32 -4.63 12.31 2.69
C GLY A 32 -3.37 11.44 2.63
N THR A 33 -2.24 12.07 2.38
CA THR A 33 -0.92 11.41 2.24
C THR A 33 -0.52 10.63 3.48
N GLU A 34 -0.77 11.17 4.68
CA GLU A 34 -0.43 10.55 5.96
C GLU A 34 -1.25 9.27 6.18
N ALA A 35 -2.54 9.31 5.83
CA ALA A 35 -3.42 8.15 5.89
C ALA A 35 -2.98 7.07 4.88
N LEU A 36 -2.56 7.47 3.67
CA LEU A 36 -2.02 6.54 2.68
C LEU A 36 -0.72 5.89 3.18
N ALA A 37 0.21 6.68 3.73
CA ALA A 37 1.46 6.19 4.30
C ALA A 37 1.21 5.17 5.42
N GLN A 38 0.26 5.44 6.32
CA GLN A 38 -0.09 4.49 7.38
C GLN A 38 -0.63 3.15 6.83
N ARG A 39 -1.40 3.17 5.74
CA ARG A 39 -1.88 1.94 5.10
C ARG A 39 -0.73 1.17 4.43
N PHE A 40 0.20 1.87 3.80
CA PHE A 40 1.40 1.25 3.24
C PHE A 40 2.34 0.68 4.30
N ALA A 41 2.43 1.29 5.49
CA ALA A 41 3.22 0.74 6.60
C ALA A 41 2.83 -0.71 6.90
N GLY A 42 1.53 -1.03 6.89
CA GLY A 42 1.03 -2.40 7.07
C GLY A 42 1.19 -3.27 5.82
N LEU A 43 0.88 -2.73 4.63
CA LEU A 43 0.95 -3.45 3.36
C LEU A 43 2.37 -3.95 3.06
N LEU A 44 3.39 -3.11 3.29
CA LEU A 44 4.76 -3.39 2.88
C LEU A 44 5.50 -4.36 3.83
N THR A 45 4.87 -4.78 4.93
CA THR A 45 5.49 -5.70 5.90
C THR A 45 5.73 -7.11 5.33
N CYS A 46 4.96 -7.55 4.34
CA CYS A 46 5.07 -8.89 3.76
C CYS A 46 5.43 -8.86 2.27
N ALA A 47 5.98 -9.98 1.77
CA ALA A 47 6.45 -10.09 0.39
C ALA A 47 5.32 -9.89 -0.65
N ASP A 48 4.16 -10.50 -0.41
CA ASP A 48 3.00 -10.36 -1.30
C ASP A 48 2.45 -8.93 -1.30
N GLY A 49 2.48 -8.26 -0.15
CA GLY A 49 2.11 -6.86 -0.01
C GLY A 49 3.02 -5.93 -0.82
N ARG A 50 4.35 -6.10 -0.70
CA ARG A 50 5.33 -5.35 -1.51
C ARG A 50 5.16 -5.61 -2.99
N ARG A 51 5.05 -6.87 -3.40
CA ARG A 51 4.86 -7.25 -4.80
C ARG A 51 3.58 -6.63 -5.37
N GLY A 52 2.47 -6.72 -4.63
CA GLY A 52 1.20 -6.14 -5.05
C GLY A 52 1.28 -4.62 -5.17
N PHE A 53 1.93 -3.95 -4.23
CA PHE A 53 2.21 -2.51 -4.31
C PHE A 53 2.96 -2.15 -5.60
N PHE A 54 4.10 -2.79 -5.83
CA PHE A 54 4.97 -2.45 -6.97
C PHE A 54 4.34 -2.77 -8.31
N VAL A 55 3.56 -3.85 -8.43
CA VAL A 55 2.84 -4.15 -9.66
C VAL A 55 1.88 -3.02 -10.02
N VAL A 56 1.11 -2.51 -9.05
CA VAL A 56 0.19 -1.39 -9.30
C VAL A 56 0.95 -0.10 -9.58
N ALA A 57 1.97 0.21 -8.77
CA ALA A 57 2.71 1.47 -8.88
C ALA A 57 3.55 1.58 -10.16
N LEU A 58 3.94 0.46 -10.76
CA LEU A 58 4.79 0.40 -11.97
C LEU A 58 4.03 0.01 -13.25
N ALA A 59 2.73 -0.32 -13.18
CA ALA A 59 1.93 -0.73 -14.33
C ALA A 59 1.64 0.41 -15.33
N GLY A 60 1.94 1.66 -14.98
CA GLY A 60 1.71 2.83 -15.83
C GLY A 60 2.16 4.13 -15.16
N PRO A 61 1.72 5.29 -15.68
CA PRO A 61 1.99 6.58 -15.03
C PRO A 61 1.52 6.58 -13.58
N SER A 62 2.38 7.03 -12.69
CA SER A 62 2.14 6.95 -11.27
C SER A 62 2.49 8.28 -10.63
N PRO A 63 1.49 9.15 -10.37
CA PRO A 63 1.71 10.41 -9.68
C PRO A 63 2.42 10.24 -8.33
N LEU A 64 2.23 9.06 -7.70
CA LEU A 64 2.93 8.67 -6.49
C LEU A 64 4.44 8.51 -6.69
N LEU A 65 4.88 7.94 -7.82
CA LEU A 65 6.30 7.73 -8.11
C LEU A 65 6.95 8.92 -8.84
N ASP A 66 6.18 9.67 -9.63
CA ASP A 66 6.66 10.85 -10.34
C ASP A 66 6.97 11.99 -9.35
N HIS A 67 6.16 12.12 -8.30
CA HIS A 67 6.32 13.12 -7.24
C HIS A 67 6.04 12.51 -5.86
N PRO A 68 6.95 11.68 -5.33
CA PRO A 68 6.69 10.92 -4.12
C PRO A 68 6.66 11.84 -2.89
N PRO A 69 5.54 11.87 -2.14
CA PRO A 69 5.48 12.62 -0.90
C PRO A 69 6.42 12.03 0.16
N THR A 70 7.05 12.87 0.97
CA THR A 70 8.00 12.45 2.02
C THR A 70 7.48 11.29 2.88
N PRO A 71 6.23 11.31 3.42
CA PRO A 71 5.74 10.20 4.23
C PRO A 71 5.72 8.86 3.49
N ILE A 72 5.48 8.86 2.17
CA ILE A 72 5.46 7.66 1.35
C ILE A 72 6.88 7.12 1.14
N VAL A 73 7.84 8.01 0.84
CA VAL A 73 9.25 7.65 0.68
C VAL A 73 9.78 6.93 1.92
N GLU A 74 9.48 7.46 3.12
CA GLU A 74 9.92 6.83 4.35
C GLU A 74 9.32 5.43 4.56
N GLN A 75 8.06 5.20 4.18
CA GLN A 75 7.46 3.87 4.29
C GLN A 75 8.08 2.89 3.30
N LEU A 76 8.38 3.33 2.09
CA LEU A 76 9.07 2.51 1.10
C LEU A 76 10.47 2.11 1.56
N GLN A 77 11.20 3.03 2.20
CA GLN A 77 12.52 2.74 2.78
C GLN A 77 12.47 1.77 3.97
N ARG A 78 11.41 1.84 4.80
CA ARG A 78 11.24 0.95 5.96
C ARG A 78 10.78 -0.44 5.58
N GLY A 79 9.91 -0.54 4.58
CA GLY A 79 9.28 -1.79 4.18
C GLY A 79 10.03 -2.54 3.07
N GLY A 80 10.75 -1.81 2.20
CA GLY A 80 11.45 -2.32 1.02
C GLY A 80 12.68 -3.17 1.30
#